data_AF-A0A7X8L4F1-F1
#
_entry.id   AF-A0A7X8L4F1-F1
#
_cell.length_a   1.000
_cell.length_b   1.000
_cell.length_c   1.000
_cell.angle_alpha   90.00
_cell.angle_beta   90.00
_cell.angle_gamma   90.00
#
_symmetry.space_group_name_H-M   'P 1'
#
loop_
_entity.id
_entity.type
_entity.pdbx_description
1 polymer ?
#
loop_
_entity_poly.entity_id
_entity_poly.type
_entity_poly.pdbx_seq_one_letter_code
_entity_poly.pdbx_strand_id
1 'polypeptide(L)'
;MFKINVLRSSLLLLLITTIFISCFSFLPSMAIEDNNISQDNASVESTSYNNVTINLRGADIRDVLSAIAVNMDKKIIYTAEQMNVDLSIDGVDSKTAMTYVLNTLGLDYIEDNNTLIIGKREELTKDFYNKLSLTKFVLKHVTADVISEQLDILSIPVQKIVLDSNKKVIWVQGTPQDLSKVNELITMLDRAENMSEGIADSSNLTPIKMKHISANKLNEILGNIGLRLGIIIESNPMTLWVYGNKEEIDDIMNIQKTFDIPENASSNDAIISNVKLTYLTSNEVIEIFEELDLNIDIEVVHIGRSLKTAWLIGTDESIKIAADIIKKFDIEKLNSDNPFFIYETVYITANELKNRFNNLNLSNIYMETINYPEFSKSVMVFCPEDYRVFAMNHINKFDVMTEKIKVPIDYSGAPDGSNKLKKRRDLLVDLTGIPSDSFTISENVTREDEKYHYVMYLEETQENIKLVKDYITYIDFPLSDGLN
;
A
#
# COMPACT_ATOMS: atom_id res chain seq x y z
N MET A 1 18.81 -26.65 -50.99
CA MET A 1 19.42 -26.02 -49.80
C MET A 1 18.29 -25.29 -49.05
N PHE A 2 17.83 -25.87 -47.93
CA PHE A 2 16.94 -25.38 -46.86
C PHE A 2 15.66 -24.52 -47.08
N LYS A 3 14.55 -25.04 -46.49
CA LYS A 3 13.24 -24.47 -46.01
C LYS A 3 12.13 -24.13 -47.03
N ILE A 4 11.08 -24.96 -47.20
CA ILE A 4 9.79 -25.10 -46.43
C ILE A 4 8.97 -23.80 -46.53
N ASN A 5 7.83 -23.60 -47.21
CA ASN A 5 6.63 -24.33 -47.68
C ASN A 5 5.55 -24.69 -46.63
N VAL A 6 4.31 -24.24 -46.94
CA VAL A 6 2.98 -24.54 -46.35
C VAL A 6 2.69 -23.85 -44.98
N LEU A 7 1.60 -23.10 -44.74
CA LEU A 7 0.19 -23.37 -45.04
C LEU A 7 -0.67 -22.09 -45.09
N ARG A 8 -1.51 -22.02 -46.13
CA ARG A 8 -2.74 -21.21 -46.23
C ARG A 8 -3.86 -21.91 -45.47
N SER A 9 -4.56 -21.19 -44.59
CA SER A 9 -5.96 -21.37 -44.14
C SER A 9 -6.22 -20.19 -43.19
N SER A 10 -7.19 -19.30 -43.36
CA SER A 10 -8.61 -19.57 -43.56
C SER A 10 -9.28 -18.41 -44.27
N LEU A 11 -10.10 -18.79 -45.25
CA LEU A 11 -11.10 -18.00 -45.93
C LEU A 11 -12.41 -18.12 -45.13
N LEU A 12 -13.20 -17.04 -45.13
CA LEU A 12 -14.68 -17.05 -45.13
C LEU A 12 -15.43 -17.27 -43.80
N LEU A 13 -16.59 -16.58 -43.74
CA LEU A 13 -17.64 -16.49 -42.70
C LEU A 13 -17.29 -15.51 -41.55
N LEU A 14 -18.03 -14.44 -41.29
CA LEU A 14 -19.48 -14.27 -41.39
C LEU A 14 -19.87 -12.80 -41.66
N LEU A 15 -20.97 -12.64 -42.38
CA LEU A 15 -21.62 -11.43 -42.87
C LEU A 15 -22.89 -11.20 -42.02
N ILE A 16 -23.24 -9.94 -41.70
CA ILE A 16 -24.60 -9.41 -41.34
C ILE A 16 -25.17 -9.88 -39.97
N THR A 17 -25.49 -9.02 -38.99
CA THR A 17 -26.64 -8.07 -38.91
C THR A 17 -26.35 -6.97 -37.85
N THR A 18 -26.26 -5.66 -38.14
CA THR A 18 -27.34 -4.63 -38.23
C THR A 18 -28.35 -4.62 -37.07
N ILE A 19 -28.35 -3.58 -36.21
CA ILE A 19 -29.41 -2.53 -35.98
C ILE A 19 -29.78 -2.57 -34.48
N PHE A 20 -29.90 -1.53 -33.65
CA PHE A 20 -29.97 -0.07 -33.77
C PHE A 20 -29.53 0.51 -32.41
N ILE A 21 -28.65 1.52 -32.41
CA ILE A 21 -28.45 2.42 -31.28
C ILE A 21 -29.28 3.66 -31.60
N SER A 22 -30.24 3.99 -30.74
CA SER A 22 -30.85 5.32 -30.77
C SER A 22 -31.12 5.79 -29.35
N CYS A 23 -30.41 6.87 -29.01
CA CYS A 23 -30.88 8.01 -28.23
C CYS A 23 -31.26 7.74 -26.76
N PHE A 24 -30.32 8.03 -25.86
CA PHE A 24 -30.68 8.70 -24.61
C PHE A 24 -29.96 10.04 -24.55
N SER A 25 -30.75 11.10 -24.53
CA SER A 25 -30.32 12.48 -24.34
C SER A 25 -31.30 13.15 -23.38
N PHE A 26 -30.74 13.88 -22.41
CA PHE A 26 -31.31 14.92 -21.54
C PHE A 26 -32.19 14.53 -20.32
N LEU A 27 -31.69 15.01 -19.17
CA LEU A 27 -32.28 15.31 -17.83
C LEU A 27 -33.54 16.23 -17.91
N PRO A 28 -34.10 16.73 -16.79
CA PRO A 28 -34.53 16.16 -15.50
C PRO A 28 -36.04 16.48 -15.24
N SER A 29 -36.62 16.15 -14.07
CA SER A 29 -37.55 17.01 -13.28
C SER A 29 -38.51 16.25 -12.34
N MET A 30 -38.51 16.70 -11.08
CA MET A 30 -39.60 16.92 -10.11
C MET A 30 -40.66 15.85 -9.78
N ALA A 31 -40.88 15.76 -8.46
CA ALA A 31 -41.98 15.11 -7.76
C ALA A 31 -43.37 15.64 -8.13
N ILE A 32 -44.41 14.80 -7.92
CA ILE A 32 -45.68 15.09 -7.21
C ILE A 32 -46.48 13.78 -7.03
N GLU A 33 -47.15 13.74 -5.88
CA GLU A 33 -48.04 12.76 -5.26
C GLU A 33 -49.31 12.32 -6.03
N ASP A 34 -49.85 11.20 -5.53
CA ASP A 34 -51.26 10.80 -5.40
C ASP A 34 -51.99 9.94 -6.47
N ASN A 35 -52.18 8.68 -6.06
CA ASN A 35 -53.42 7.89 -5.99
C ASN A 35 -54.34 7.82 -7.23
N ASN A 36 -54.39 6.63 -7.87
CA ASN A 36 -55.59 5.76 -7.84
C ASN A 36 -55.41 4.43 -8.60
N ILE A 37 -56.11 3.44 -8.06
CA ILE A 37 -56.17 2.01 -8.39
C ILE A 37 -56.74 1.77 -9.80
N SER A 38 -56.13 0.84 -10.56
CA SER A 38 -56.81 -0.11 -11.47
C SER A 38 -55.83 -1.19 -11.93
N GLN A 39 -56.24 -2.44 -11.75
CA GLN A 39 -55.53 -3.68 -12.09
C GLN A 39 -55.17 -3.75 -13.57
N ASP A 40 -53.94 -4.17 -13.87
CA ASP A 40 -53.66 -4.93 -15.07
C ASP A 40 -52.75 -6.12 -14.74
N ASN A 41 -53.22 -7.30 -15.09
CA ASN A 41 -52.62 -8.59 -14.76
C ASN A 41 -51.38 -8.83 -15.61
N ALA A 42 -50.19 -8.62 -15.03
CA ALA A 42 -48.98 -9.27 -15.47
C ALA A 42 -48.56 -10.26 -14.37
N SER A 43 -48.59 -11.54 -14.70
CA SER A 43 -48.10 -12.63 -13.88
C SER A 43 -46.61 -12.43 -13.58
N VAL A 44 -46.33 -11.81 -12.44
CA VAL A 44 -45.02 -11.87 -11.80
C VAL A 44 -44.97 -13.23 -11.10
N GLU A 45 -44.12 -14.13 -11.60
CA GLU A 45 -43.67 -15.28 -10.81
C GLU A 45 -43.04 -14.72 -9.53
N SER A 46 -43.81 -14.75 -8.45
CA SER A 46 -43.31 -14.53 -7.10
C SER A 46 -42.35 -15.68 -6.79
N THR A 47 -41.06 -15.46 -6.98
CA THR A 47 -40.06 -16.18 -6.18
C THR A 47 -40.34 -15.84 -4.73
N SER A 48 -41.06 -16.73 -4.04
CA SER A 48 -41.26 -16.68 -2.60
C SER A 48 -39.88 -16.66 -1.94
N TYR A 49 -39.44 -15.50 -1.49
CA TYR A 49 -38.34 -15.42 -0.55
C TYR A 49 -38.85 -16.03 0.75
N ASN A 50 -38.40 -17.25 1.08
CA ASN A 50 -38.69 -17.94 2.35
C ASN A 50 -37.96 -17.26 3.51
N ASN A 51 -38.20 -15.96 3.70
CA ASN A 51 -37.64 -15.20 4.79
C ASN A 51 -38.49 -15.45 6.03
N VAL A 52 -37.83 -15.82 7.12
CA VAL A 52 -38.42 -16.14 8.41
C VAL A 52 -38.07 -15.01 9.38
N THR A 53 -39.11 -14.46 10.01
CA THR A 53 -38.97 -13.58 11.17
C THR A 53 -39.43 -14.37 12.39
N ILE A 54 -38.53 -14.51 13.37
CA ILE A 54 -38.72 -15.30 14.60
C ILE A 54 -38.52 -14.38 15.78
N ASN A 55 -39.54 -14.20 16.62
CA ASN A 55 -39.43 -13.48 17.87
C ASN A 55 -40.01 -14.36 18.99
N LEU A 56 -39.13 -14.90 19.82
CA LEU A 56 -39.46 -15.89 20.83
C LEU A 56 -38.84 -15.49 22.17
N ARG A 57 -39.60 -15.68 23.24
CA ARG A 57 -39.11 -15.53 24.62
C ARG A 57 -39.47 -16.76 25.43
N GLY A 58 -38.48 -17.34 26.09
CA GLY A 58 -38.60 -18.50 26.95
C GLY A 58 -39.09 -19.76 26.22
N ALA A 59 -38.88 -19.85 24.91
CA ALA A 59 -39.35 -20.97 24.10
C ALA A 59 -38.42 -22.18 24.23
N ASP A 60 -38.97 -23.40 24.23
CA ASP A 60 -38.17 -24.62 24.21
C ASP A 60 -37.43 -24.72 22.87
N ILE A 61 -36.12 -24.97 22.92
CA ILE A 61 -35.28 -25.06 21.72
C ILE A 61 -35.80 -26.07 20.70
N ARG A 62 -36.44 -27.16 21.14
CA ARG A 62 -36.97 -28.20 20.25
C ARG A 62 -38.16 -27.69 19.46
N ASP A 63 -38.98 -26.84 20.06
CA ASP A 63 -40.12 -26.20 19.39
C ASP A 63 -39.64 -25.17 18.37
N VAL A 64 -38.62 -24.38 18.74
CA VAL A 64 -37.99 -23.41 17.83
C VAL A 64 -37.40 -24.11 16.61
N LEU A 65 -36.57 -25.12 16.83
CA LEU A 65 -35.94 -25.88 15.77
C LEU A 65 -36.98 -26.60 14.92
N SER A 66 -38.03 -27.17 15.52
CA SER A 66 -39.12 -27.82 14.78
C SER A 66 -39.85 -26.84 13.86
N ALA A 67 -40.14 -25.62 14.34
CA ALA A 67 -40.78 -24.59 13.52
C ALA A 67 -39.91 -24.17 12.33
N ILE A 68 -38.59 -24.10 12.52
CA ILE A 68 -37.64 -23.81 11.44
C ILE A 68 -37.58 -24.98 10.44
N ALA A 69 -37.50 -26.22 10.92
CA ALA A 69 -37.45 -27.41 10.07
C ALA A 69 -38.72 -27.63 9.24
N VAL A 70 -39.89 -27.28 9.76
CA VAL A 70 -41.15 -27.33 9.00
C VAL A 70 -41.07 -26.42 7.76
N ASN A 71 -40.49 -25.23 7.90
CA ASN A 71 -40.27 -24.32 6.75
C ASN A 71 -39.21 -24.85 5.77
N MET A 72 -38.34 -25.76 6.20
CA MET A 72 -37.31 -26.38 5.37
C MET A 72 -37.73 -27.74 4.77
N ASP A 73 -38.92 -28.25 5.08
CA ASP A 73 -39.39 -29.61 4.76
C ASP A 73 -38.45 -30.73 5.29
N LYS A 74 -37.82 -30.50 6.45
CA LYS A 74 -36.86 -31.41 7.08
C LYS A 74 -37.40 -31.99 8.39
N LYS A 75 -36.93 -33.17 8.77
CA LYS A 75 -37.16 -33.75 10.12
C LYS A 75 -35.99 -33.40 11.03
N ILE A 76 -36.22 -33.27 12.33
CA ILE A 76 -35.16 -33.01 13.32
C ILE A 76 -35.05 -34.15 14.33
N ILE A 77 -33.81 -34.52 14.65
CA ILE A 77 -33.43 -35.31 15.82
C ILE A 77 -32.55 -34.42 16.68
N TYR A 78 -33.00 -34.11 17.90
CA TYR A 78 -32.25 -33.29 18.86
C TYR A 78 -31.67 -34.18 19.96
N THR A 79 -30.36 -34.12 20.19
CA THR A 79 -29.65 -35.01 21.13
C THR A 79 -29.15 -34.30 22.39
N ALA A 80 -29.10 -32.96 22.37
CA ALA A 80 -28.63 -32.17 23.50
C ALA A 80 -29.69 -32.05 24.62
N GLU A 81 -29.29 -31.43 25.74
CA GLU A 81 -30.20 -31.20 26.88
C GLU A 81 -31.28 -30.17 26.56
N GLN A 82 -32.43 -30.28 27.24
CA GLN A 82 -33.54 -29.34 27.09
C GLN A 82 -33.14 -27.96 27.62
N MET A 83 -33.38 -26.91 26.82
CA MET A 83 -33.12 -25.54 27.22
C MET A 83 -34.15 -24.57 26.62
N ASN A 84 -34.35 -23.46 27.31
CA ASN A 84 -35.20 -22.36 26.84
C ASN A 84 -34.33 -21.27 26.20
N VAL A 85 -34.85 -20.65 25.14
CA VAL A 85 -34.14 -19.63 24.36
C VAL A 85 -34.97 -18.36 24.18
N ASP A 86 -34.29 -17.22 24.26
CA ASP A 86 -34.79 -15.89 23.90
C ASP A 86 -34.10 -15.49 22.60
N LEU A 87 -34.85 -15.28 21.53
CA LEU A 87 -34.30 -15.07 20.19
C LEU A 87 -35.16 -14.08 19.40
N SER A 88 -34.49 -13.13 18.73
CA SER A 88 -35.10 -12.26 17.73
C SER A 88 -34.27 -12.33 16.45
N ILE A 89 -34.85 -12.90 15.39
CA ILE A 89 -34.29 -12.96 14.04
C ILE A 89 -35.30 -12.31 13.10
N ASP A 90 -34.85 -11.42 12.22
CA ASP A 90 -35.72 -10.74 11.27
C ASP A 90 -35.25 -10.90 9.84
N GLY A 91 -36.15 -11.34 8.96
CA GLY A 91 -35.94 -11.29 7.51
C GLY A 91 -34.85 -12.18 6.93
N VAL A 92 -34.54 -13.33 7.53
CA VAL A 92 -33.48 -14.25 7.03
C VAL A 92 -34.05 -15.57 6.53
N ASP A 93 -33.34 -16.28 5.63
CA ASP A 93 -33.81 -17.59 5.17
C ASP A 93 -33.81 -18.64 6.30
N SER A 94 -34.67 -19.67 6.18
CA SER A 94 -34.85 -20.67 7.24
C SER A 94 -33.56 -21.42 7.62
N LYS A 95 -32.64 -21.64 6.67
CA LYS A 95 -31.37 -22.34 6.94
C LYS A 95 -30.39 -21.43 7.69
N THR A 96 -30.32 -20.17 7.31
CA THR A 96 -29.52 -19.16 8.03
C THR A 96 -30.08 -18.90 9.42
N ALA A 97 -31.41 -18.80 9.57
CA ALA A 97 -32.06 -18.70 10.88
C ALA A 97 -31.67 -19.87 11.79
N MET A 98 -31.73 -21.11 11.29
CA MET A 98 -31.28 -22.29 12.02
C MET A 98 -29.82 -22.17 12.43
N THR A 99 -28.95 -21.80 11.49
CA THR A 99 -27.50 -21.69 11.73
C THR A 99 -27.19 -20.68 12.83
N TYR A 100 -27.86 -19.52 12.84
CA TYR A 100 -27.72 -18.53 13.91
C TYR A 100 -28.14 -19.09 15.27
N VAL A 101 -29.29 -19.76 15.33
CA VAL A 101 -29.76 -20.41 16.56
C VAL A 101 -28.74 -21.42 17.07
N LEU A 102 -28.24 -22.30 16.21
CA LEU A 102 -27.28 -23.33 16.60
C LEU A 102 -25.96 -22.72 17.10
N ASN A 103 -25.44 -21.72 16.40
CA ASN A 103 -24.19 -21.05 16.75
C ASN A 103 -24.28 -20.34 18.11
N THR A 104 -25.40 -19.66 18.41
CA THR A 104 -25.60 -19.02 19.72
C THR A 104 -25.59 -20.02 20.88
N LEU A 105 -26.00 -21.27 20.62
CA LEU A 105 -26.12 -22.31 21.63
C LEU A 105 -24.91 -23.26 21.66
N GLY A 106 -23.91 -23.04 20.80
CA GLY A 106 -22.76 -23.94 20.67
C GLY A 106 -23.14 -25.35 20.18
N LEU A 107 -24.19 -25.45 19.38
CA LEU A 107 -24.67 -26.69 18.77
C LEU A 107 -24.25 -26.74 17.30
N ASP A 108 -24.17 -27.96 16.76
CA ASP A 108 -23.91 -28.21 15.34
C ASP A 108 -24.98 -29.17 14.79
N TYR A 109 -24.93 -29.45 13.50
CA TYR A 109 -25.86 -30.35 12.83
C TYR A 109 -25.18 -31.29 11.83
N ILE A 110 -25.80 -32.45 11.63
CA ILE A 110 -25.51 -33.36 10.53
C ILE A 110 -26.77 -33.44 9.67
N GLU A 111 -26.61 -33.28 8.36
CA GLU A 111 -27.68 -33.48 7.40
C GLU A 111 -27.59 -34.88 6.78
N ASP A 112 -28.59 -35.72 7.06
CA ASP A 112 -28.75 -37.06 6.50
C ASP A 112 -30.07 -37.12 5.72
N ASN A 113 -29.98 -36.94 4.40
CA ASN A 113 -31.11 -36.91 3.47
C ASN A 113 -32.18 -35.88 3.87
N ASN A 114 -33.28 -36.34 4.48
CA ASN A 114 -34.37 -35.48 4.95
C ASN A 114 -34.40 -35.26 6.47
N THR A 115 -33.33 -35.63 7.17
CA THR A 115 -33.24 -35.52 8.62
C THR A 115 -32.01 -34.71 9.03
N LEU A 116 -32.23 -33.73 9.91
CA LEU A 116 -31.20 -32.94 10.57
C LEU A 116 -30.99 -33.51 11.97
N ILE A 117 -29.77 -33.93 12.27
CA ILE A 117 -29.39 -34.41 13.61
C ILE A 117 -28.63 -33.26 14.27
N ILE A 118 -29.18 -32.72 15.35
CA ILE A 118 -28.69 -31.53 16.03
C ILE A 118 -28.22 -31.91 17.43
N GLY A 119 -27.01 -31.51 17.79
CA GLY A 119 -26.39 -31.90 19.05
C GLY A 119 -25.11 -31.13 19.33
N LYS A 120 -24.45 -31.50 20.43
CA LYS A 120 -23.10 -31.00 20.74
C LYS A 120 -22.10 -31.60 19.75
N ARG A 121 -21.09 -30.83 19.37
CA ARG A 121 -20.10 -31.24 18.36
C ARG A 121 -19.38 -32.54 18.73
N GLU A 122 -19.05 -32.74 20.02
CA GLU A 122 -18.41 -33.96 20.50
C GLU A 122 -19.31 -35.20 20.39
N GLU A 123 -20.62 -35.02 20.58
CA GLU A 123 -21.60 -36.10 20.48
C GLU A 123 -21.83 -36.47 19.01
N LEU A 124 -21.99 -35.48 18.13
CA LEU A 124 -22.18 -35.68 16.70
C LEU A 124 -20.98 -36.40 16.06
N THR A 125 -19.77 -35.98 16.41
CA THR A 125 -18.53 -36.57 15.88
C THR A 125 -18.23 -37.96 16.44
N LYS A 126 -18.74 -38.31 17.63
CA LYS A 126 -18.54 -39.63 18.25
C LYS A 126 -19.62 -40.63 17.84
N ASP A 127 -20.89 -40.25 18.00
CA ASP A 127 -22.02 -41.16 17.94
C ASP A 127 -22.64 -41.23 16.53
N PHE A 128 -22.38 -40.22 15.69
CA PHE A 128 -22.89 -40.11 14.32
C PHE A 128 -21.79 -39.95 13.27
N TYR A 129 -20.55 -40.35 13.59
CA TYR A 129 -19.40 -40.26 12.69
C TYR A 129 -19.65 -40.84 11.29
N ASN A 130 -20.35 -41.98 11.21
CA ASN A 130 -20.69 -42.65 9.95
C ASN A 130 -21.70 -41.88 9.07
N LYS A 131 -22.31 -40.82 9.60
CA LYS A 131 -23.23 -39.92 8.89
C LYS A 131 -22.59 -38.60 8.49
N LEU A 132 -21.33 -38.35 8.87
CA LEU A 132 -20.61 -37.16 8.45
C LEU A 132 -20.38 -37.18 6.95
N SER A 133 -20.60 -36.03 6.32
CA SER A 133 -20.47 -35.87 4.88
C SER A 133 -19.00 -35.93 4.46
N LEU A 134 -18.70 -36.76 3.46
CA LEU A 134 -17.39 -36.84 2.82
C LEU A 134 -17.41 -36.00 1.53
N THR A 135 -16.59 -34.94 1.48
CA THR A 135 -16.52 -34.01 0.36
C THR A 135 -15.15 -34.07 -0.30
N LYS A 136 -15.15 -34.10 -1.64
CA LYS A 136 -13.94 -34.03 -2.46
C LYS A 136 -13.63 -32.59 -2.83
N PHE A 137 -12.43 -32.12 -2.51
CA PHE A 137 -11.91 -30.84 -2.96
C PHE A 137 -10.81 -31.03 -4.01
N VAL A 138 -10.90 -30.29 -5.11
CA VAL A 138 -9.92 -30.31 -6.20
C VAL A 138 -9.17 -28.98 -6.20
N LEU A 139 -7.85 -29.06 -6.07
CA LEU A 139 -6.92 -27.93 -5.95
C LEU A 139 -6.26 -27.64 -7.30
N LYS A 140 -6.06 -26.37 -7.62
CA LYS A 140 -5.42 -25.92 -8.86
C LYS A 140 -3.95 -25.58 -8.65
N HIS A 141 -3.65 -24.86 -7.59
CA HIS A 141 -2.40 -24.16 -7.36
C HIS A 141 -1.59 -24.75 -6.21
N VAL A 142 -2.20 -24.92 -5.03
CA VAL A 142 -1.51 -25.49 -3.85
C VAL A 142 -1.58 -27.02 -3.84
N THR A 143 -0.86 -27.66 -2.91
CA THR A 143 -0.91 -29.12 -2.70
C THR A 143 -1.85 -29.45 -1.53
N ALA A 144 -2.38 -30.67 -1.54
CA ALA A 144 -3.21 -31.22 -0.48
C ALA A 144 -2.46 -31.26 0.88
N ASP A 145 -1.14 -31.44 0.84
CA ASP A 145 -0.28 -31.43 2.04
C ASP A 145 -0.32 -30.06 2.75
N VAL A 146 -0.22 -28.97 1.99
CA VAL A 146 -0.27 -27.59 2.53
C VAL A 146 -1.63 -27.32 3.15
N ILE A 147 -2.73 -27.65 2.46
CA ILE A 147 -4.09 -27.49 3.02
C ILE A 147 -4.25 -28.33 4.29
N SER A 148 -3.75 -29.57 4.28
CA SER A 148 -3.79 -30.49 5.41
C SER A 148 -3.07 -29.94 6.65
N GLU A 149 -1.92 -29.30 6.49
CA GLU A 149 -1.17 -28.66 7.58
C GLU A 149 -1.93 -27.44 8.14
N GLN A 150 -2.48 -26.59 7.26
CA GLN A 150 -3.23 -25.42 7.68
C GLN A 150 -4.55 -25.79 8.40
N LEU A 151 -5.20 -26.89 8.03
CA LEU A 151 -6.36 -27.42 8.76
C LEU A 151 -6.02 -27.82 10.19
N ASP A 152 -4.83 -28.39 10.42
CA ASP A 152 -4.36 -28.75 11.77
C ASP A 152 -4.05 -27.50 12.60
N ILE A 153 -3.41 -26.49 11.99
CA ILE A 153 -3.12 -25.20 12.63
C ILE A 153 -4.40 -24.52 13.12
N LEU A 154 -5.44 -24.52 12.28
CA LEU A 154 -6.75 -23.97 12.62
C LEU A 154 -7.53 -24.84 13.63
N SER A 155 -7.07 -26.05 13.92
CA SER A 155 -7.75 -27.02 14.80
C SER A 155 -9.19 -27.31 14.36
N ILE A 156 -9.43 -27.36 13.04
CA ILE A 156 -10.74 -27.72 12.48
C ILE A 156 -10.91 -29.24 12.64
N PRO A 157 -11.99 -29.73 13.28
CA PRO A 157 -12.17 -31.12 13.71
C PRO A 157 -12.56 -32.08 12.56
N VAL A 158 -11.84 -32.03 11.43
CA VAL A 158 -12.15 -32.82 10.24
C VAL A 158 -11.25 -34.03 10.10
N GLN A 159 -11.77 -35.08 9.47
CA GLN A 159 -10.94 -36.17 8.99
C GLN A 159 -10.53 -35.92 7.55
N LYS A 160 -9.24 -36.11 7.27
CA LYS A 160 -8.63 -35.83 5.98
C LYS A 160 -8.04 -37.08 5.36
N ILE A 161 -8.27 -37.25 4.07
CA ILE A 161 -7.66 -38.31 3.27
C ILE A 161 -6.90 -37.62 2.14
N VAL A 162 -5.57 -37.70 2.22
CA VAL A 162 -4.64 -37.21 1.21
C VAL A 162 -4.02 -38.41 0.49
N LEU A 163 -3.82 -38.29 -0.82
CA LEU A 163 -3.24 -39.35 -1.64
C LEU A 163 -1.88 -38.90 -2.19
N ASP A 164 -0.82 -39.64 -1.89
CA ASP A 164 0.53 -39.34 -2.42
C ASP A 164 0.57 -39.35 -3.96
N SER A 165 -0.27 -40.19 -4.58
CA SER A 165 -0.39 -40.30 -6.04
C SER A 165 -1.08 -39.09 -6.68
N ASN A 166 -1.85 -38.31 -5.92
CA ASN A 166 -2.54 -37.13 -6.41
C ASN A 166 -2.57 -36.01 -5.36
N LYS A 167 -1.52 -35.20 -5.37
CA LYS A 167 -1.36 -34.05 -4.47
C LYS A 167 -2.31 -32.88 -4.74
N LYS A 168 -3.19 -32.97 -5.74
CA LYS A 168 -4.16 -31.92 -6.11
C LYS A 168 -5.58 -32.24 -5.68
N VAL A 169 -5.78 -33.31 -4.91
CA VAL A 169 -7.09 -33.70 -4.40
C VAL A 169 -6.96 -34.01 -2.91
N ILE A 170 -7.86 -33.43 -2.13
CA ILE A 170 -8.04 -33.76 -0.71
C ILE A 170 -9.50 -34.15 -0.48
N TRP A 171 -9.72 -35.24 0.24
CA TRP A 171 -11.06 -35.61 0.70
C TRP A 171 -11.17 -35.27 2.17
N VAL A 172 -12.26 -34.60 2.54
CA VAL A 172 -12.48 -34.12 3.90
C VAL A 172 -13.85 -34.58 4.38
N GLN A 173 -13.89 -35.13 5.58
CA GLN A 173 -15.10 -35.58 6.25
C GLN A 173 -15.31 -34.77 7.54
N GLY A 174 -16.50 -34.19 7.70
CA GLY A 174 -16.83 -33.34 8.84
C GLY A 174 -18.30 -32.91 8.85
N THR A 175 -18.65 -32.00 9.76
CA THR A 175 -19.97 -31.38 9.76
C THR A 175 -20.09 -30.37 8.60
N PRO A 176 -21.30 -29.98 8.19
CA PRO A 176 -21.47 -28.95 7.15
C PRO A 176 -20.77 -27.63 7.49
N GLN A 177 -20.70 -27.26 8.78
CA GLN A 177 -19.98 -26.07 9.24
C GLN A 177 -18.47 -26.22 9.01
N ASP A 178 -17.88 -27.34 9.43
CA ASP A 178 -16.45 -27.62 9.24
C ASP A 178 -16.06 -27.63 7.75
N LEU A 179 -16.90 -28.25 6.90
CA LEU A 179 -16.66 -28.33 5.46
C LEU A 179 -16.75 -26.94 4.79
N SER A 180 -17.59 -26.05 5.29
CA SER A 180 -17.63 -24.65 4.84
C SER A 180 -16.32 -23.93 5.15
N LYS A 181 -15.77 -24.12 6.35
CA LYS A 181 -14.47 -23.56 6.74
C LYS A 181 -13.30 -24.10 5.94
N VAL A 182 -13.32 -25.40 5.64
CA VAL A 182 -12.36 -26.03 4.73
C VAL A 182 -12.43 -25.35 3.35
N ASN A 183 -13.63 -25.05 2.86
CA ASN A 183 -13.80 -24.38 1.58
C ASN A 183 -13.31 -22.91 1.60
N GLU A 184 -13.56 -22.17 2.69
CA GLU A 184 -13.01 -20.82 2.91
C GLU A 184 -11.47 -20.85 2.88
N LEU A 185 -10.86 -21.79 3.61
CA LEU A 185 -9.42 -22.01 3.63
C LEU A 185 -8.84 -22.30 2.24
N ILE A 186 -9.46 -23.23 1.51
CA ILE A 186 -9.02 -23.58 0.17
C ILE A 186 -9.16 -22.39 -0.77
N THR A 187 -10.23 -21.62 -0.68
CA THR A 187 -10.43 -20.42 -1.52
C THR A 187 -9.37 -19.35 -1.25
N MET A 188 -8.95 -19.21 0.01
CA MET A 188 -7.89 -18.29 0.42
C MET A 188 -6.52 -18.73 -0.09
N LEU A 189 -6.21 -20.03 0.00
CA LEU A 189 -4.87 -20.55 -0.25
C LEU A 189 -4.65 -21.04 -1.69
N ASP A 190 -5.65 -21.61 -2.36
CA ASP A 190 -5.53 -22.21 -3.68
C ASP A 190 -5.52 -21.16 -4.81
N ARG A 191 -4.47 -20.32 -4.80
CA ARG A 191 -4.26 -19.21 -5.75
C ARG A 191 -2.88 -19.32 -6.39
N ALA A 192 -2.74 -18.82 -7.62
CA ALA A 192 -1.50 -18.94 -8.40
C ALA A 192 -0.27 -18.34 -7.70
N GLU A 193 -0.47 -17.24 -6.96
CA GLU A 193 0.53 -16.56 -6.13
C GLU A 193 1.07 -17.42 -4.97
N ASN A 194 0.34 -18.46 -4.56
CA ASN A 194 0.73 -19.38 -3.49
C ASN A 194 1.37 -20.67 -4.02
N MET A 195 1.65 -20.74 -5.33
CA MET A 195 2.33 -21.91 -5.90
C MET A 195 3.77 -21.98 -5.40
N SER A 196 4.08 -23.08 -4.72
CA SER A 196 5.35 -23.33 -4.06
C SER A 196 6.45 -23.68 -5.06
N GLU A 197 7.19 -22.67 -5.52
CA GLU A 197 8.59 -22.81 -5.93
C GLU A 197 9.46 -21.92 -5.03
N GLY A 198 9.84 -22.44 -3.85
CA GLY A 198 10.95 -21.88 -3.05
C GLY A 198 10.61 -21.16 -1.73
N ILE A 199 9.33 -21.05 -1.34
CA ILE A 199 8.92 -20.37 -0.10
C ILE A 199 8.41 -21.42 0.89
N ALA A 200 9.33 -22.09 1.61
CA ALA A 200 8.97 -23.05 2.65
C ALA A 200 8.77 -22.39 4.03
N ASP A 201 9.17 -21.14 4.22
CA ASP A 201 9.23 -20.51 5.56
C ASP A 201 8.20 -19.40 5.81
N SER A 202 7.33 -19.05 4.85
CA SER A 202 6.36 -17.95 5.03
C SER A 202 4.91 -18.24 4.62
N SER A 203 4.52 -19.52 4.53
CA SER A 203 3.19 -19.93 4.06
C SER A 203 2.26 -20.41 5.18
N ASN A 204 2.41 -19.89 6.40
CA ASN A 204 1.57 -20.26 7.53
C ASN A 204 0.55 -19.17 7.85
N LEU A 205 -0.69 -19.61 8.13
CA LEU A 205 -1.70 -18.74 8.73
C LEU A 205 -1.17 -18.16 10.04
N THR A 206 -1.23 -16.84 10.15
CA THR A 206 -0.80 -16.13 11.35
C THR A 206 -2.03 -15.75 12.18
N PRO A 207 -2.10 -16.15 13.46
CA PRO A 207 -3.19 -15.77 14.33
C PRO A 207 -3.00 -14.33 14.84
N ILE A 208 -3.99 -13.49 14.59
CA ILE A 208 -4.09 -12.14 15.15
C ILE A 208 -5.19 -12.18 16.21
N LYS A 209 -4.81 -11.92 17.47
CA LYS A 209 -5.73 -11.95 18.62
C LYS A 209 -6.17 -10.54 18.96
N MET A 210 -7.47 -10.35 19.11
CA MET A 210 -8.07 -9.09 19.54
C MET A 210 -8.53 -9.16 20.99
N LYS A 211 -8.64 -8.01 21.65
CA LYS A 211 -9.04 -7.86 23.06
C LYS A 211 -10.37 -7.15 23.22
N HIS A 212 -10.65 -6.20 22.35
CA HIS A 212 -11.71 -5.21 22.45
C HIS A 212 -12.73 -5.37 21.31
N ILE A 213 -12.28 -5.62 20.08
CA ILE A 213 -13.15 -5.84 18.92
C ILE A 213 -13.20 -7.31 18.48
N SER A 214 -14.28 -7.72 17.79
CA SER A 214 -14.40 -9.07 17.24
C SER A 214 -13.60 -9.28 15.95
N ALA A 215 -13.29 -10.54 15.61
CA ALA A 215 -12.64 -10.90 14.35
C ALA A 215 -13.46 -10.52 13.12
N ASN A 216 -14.79 -10.62 13.24
CA ASN A 216 -15.71 -10.20 12.18
C ASN A 216 -15.56 -8.70 11.89
N LYS A 217 -15.49 -7.89 12.95
CA LYS A 217 -15.34 -6.44 12.80
C LYS A 217 -14.02 -6.09 12.12
N LEU A 218 -12.92 -6.72 12.53
CA LEU A 218 -11.63 -6.53 11.87
C LEU A 218 -11.68 -6.98 10.40
N ASN A 219 -12.35 -8.09 10.08
CA ASN A 219 -12.52 -8.53 8.69
C ASN A 219 -13.32 -7.53 7.85
N GLU A 220 -14.41 -6.94 8.37
CA GLU A 220 -15.15 -5.88 7.69
C GLU A 220 -14.23 -4.69 7.36
N ILE A 221 -13.40 -4.30 8.34
CA ILE A 221 -12.41 -3.23 8.20
C ILE A 221 -11.40 -3.56 7.10
N LEU A 222 -10.81 -4.76 7.12
CA LEU A 222 -9.87 -5.20 6.10
C LEU A 222 -10.51 -5.22 4.70
N GLY A 223 -11.75 -5.69 4.60
CA GLY A 223 -12.51 -5.72 3.35
C GLY A 223 -12.76 -4.32 2.79
N ASN A 224 -13.15 -3.37 3.65
CA ASN A 224 -13.34 -1.97 3.26
C ASN A 224 -12.04 -1.32 2.77
N ILE A 225 -10.91 -1.71 3.36
CA ILE A 225 -9.57 -1.24 3.00
C ILE A 225 -9.05 -1.88 1.70
N GLY A 226 -9.70 -2.94 1.22
CA GLY A 226 -9.26 -3.73 0.06
C GLY A 226 -8.11 -4.69 0.38
N LEU A 227 -7.90 -4.97 1.67
CA LEU A 227 -6.99 -6.03 2.12
C LEU A 227 -7.68 -7.39 2.08
N ARG A 228 -6.85 -8.44 2.13
CA ARG A 228 -7.34 -9.83 2.12
C ARG A 228 -8.04 -10.13 3.45
N LEU A 229 -9.24 -10.70 3.34
CA LEU A 229 -9.98 -11.19 4.51
C LEU A 229 -9.30 -12.42 5.10
N GLY A 230 -9.31 -12.52 6.43
CA GLY A 230 -8.87 -13.70 7.16
C GLY A 230 -9.99 -14.70 7.43
N ILE A 231 -9.62 -15.85 7.98
CA ILE A 231 -10.53 -16.92 8.39
C ILE A 231 -10.85 -16.74 9.88
N ILE A 232 -12.11 -16.93 10.23
CA ILE A 232 -12.61 -16.85 11.60
C ILE A 232 -13.16 -18.22 11.98
N ILE A 233 -12.74 -18.71 13.14
CA ILE A 233 -13.24 -19.94 13.73
C ILE A 233 -14.28 -19.56 14.80
N GLU A 234 -15.49 -20.10 14.69
CA GLU A 234 -16.64 -19.75 15.56
C GLU A 234 -16.34 -20.00 17.04
N SER A 235 -15.56 -21.04 17.36
CA SER A 235 -15.14 -21.32 18.74
C SER A 235 -14.15 -20.31 19.30
N ASN A 236 -13.58 -19.44 18.47
CA ASN A 236 -12.64 -18.40 18.86
C ASN A 236 -12.88 -17.10 18.06
N PRO A 237 -13.99 -16.39 18.33
CA PRO A 237 -14.41 -15.21 17.57
C PRO A 237 -13.52 -13.98 17.79
N MET A 238 -12.54 -14.06 18.69
CA MET A 238 -11.55 -13.01 18.99
C MET A 238 -10.20 -13.27 18.32
N THR A 239 -10.09 -14.28 17.45
CA THR A 239 -8.87 -14.53 16.68
C THR A 239 -9.18 -14.53 15.19
N LEU A 240 -8.47 -13.69 14.45
CA LEU A 240 -8.48 -13.66 12.99
C LEU A 240 -7.24 -14.36 12.45
N TRP A 241 -7.42 -15.34 11.58
CA TRP A 241 -6.32 -16.05 10.94
C TRP A 241 -6.07 -15.46 9.55
N VAL A 242 -4.91 -14.83 9.38
CA VAL A 242 -4.55 -14.16 8.12
C VAL A 242 -3.43 -14.89 7.40
N TYR A 243 -3.46 -14.82 6.07
CA TYR A 243 -2.44 -15.38 5.21
C TYR A 243 -1.93 -14.27 4.29
N GLY A 244 -0.62 -14.05 4.31
CA GLY A 244 0.04 -13.00 3.54
C GLY A 244 1.55 -13.04 3.75
N ASN A 245 2.25 -12.17 3.02
CA ASN A 245 3.67 -11.97 3.28
C ASN A 245 3.88 -11.18 4.59
N LYS A 246 5.13 -11.05 5.03
CA LYS A 246 5.45 -10.35 6.28
C LYS A 246 4.94 -8.89 6.30
N GLU A 247 5.08 -8.19 5.19
CA GLU A 247 4.65 -6.79 5.05
C GLU A 247 3.13 -6.64 5.19
N GLU A 248 2.36 -7.52 4.54
CA GLU A 248 0.89 -7.55 4.64
C GLU A 248 0.42 -7.90 6.05
N ILE A 249 1.12 -8.82 6.72
CA ILE A 249 0.81 -9.16 8.12
C ILE A 249 1.11 -7.98 9.04
N ASP A 250 2.25 -7.29 8.83
CA ASP A 250 2.61 -6.11 9.61
C ASP A 250 1.59 -4.97 9.41
N ASP A 251 1.12 -4.74 8.18
CA ASP A 251 0.05 -3.78 7.87
C ASP A 251 -1.25 -4.14 8.61
N ILE A 252 -1.68 -5.41 8.56
CA ILE A 252 -2.88 -5.88 9.26
C ILE A 252 -2.72 -5.74 10.78
N MET A 253 -1.53 -5.99 11.33
CA MET A 253 -1.27 -5.81 12.76
C MET A 253 -1.30 -4.34 13.18
N ASN A 254 -0.83 -3.42 12.33
CA ASN A 254 -0.91 -1.99 12.60
C ASN A 254 -2.38 -1.53 12.61
N ILE A 255 -3.17 -1.99 11.62
CA ILE A 255 -4.62 -1.79 11.61
C ILE A 255 -5.24 -2.36 12.88
N GLN A 256 -4.96 -3.62 13.24
CA GLN A 256 -5.51 -4.22 14.45
C GLN A 256 -5.20 -3.38 15.70
N LYS A 257 -3.98 -2.88 15.88
CA LYS A 257 -3.62 -2.07 17.04
C LYS A 257 -4.39 -0.75 17.11
N THR A 258 -4.61 -0.10 15.97
CA THR A 258 -5.42 1.11 15.86
C THR A 258 -6.88 0.84 16.20
N PHE A 259 -7.45 -0.27 15.72
CA PHE A 259 -8.87 -0.54 15.88
C PHE A 259 -9.25 -1.27 17.17
N ASP A 260 -8.36 -2.09 17.73
CA ASP A 260 -8.58 -2.91 18.91
C ASP A 260 -8.37 -2.11 20.22
N ILE A 261 -9.17 -1.05 20.39
CA ILE A 261 -9.17 -0.16 21.55
C ILE A 261 -10.52 -0.21 22.29
N PRO A 262 -10.55 0.07 23.62
CA PRO A 262 -11.77 0.02 24.44
C PRO A 262 -12.94 0.86 23.90
N GLU A 263 -12.64 2.01 23.29
CA GLU A 263 -13.59 2.95 22.72
C GLU A 263 -14.38 2.34 21.56
N ASN A 264 -13.71 1.50 20.75
CA ASN A 264 -14.28 0.76 19.63
C ASN A 264 -14.99 -0.54 20.06
N ALA A 265 -14.80 -1.00 21.31
CA ALA A 265 -15.53 -2.14 21.85
C ALA A 265 -16.99 -1.81 22.18
N SER A 266 -17.26 -0.55 22.52
CA SER A 266 -18.57 -0.08 22.99
C SER A 266 -19.35 0.66 21.92
N SER A 267 -18.67 1.25 20.94
CA SER A 267 -19.30 1.99 19.85
C SER A 267 -19.54 1.08 18.64
N ASN A 268 -20.82 0.91 18.29
CA ASN A 268 -21.18 0.40 16.96
C ASN A 268 -20.94 1.46 15.85
N ASP A 269 -20.44 2.65 16.21
CA ASP A 269 -20.46 3.87 15.38
C ASP A 269 -19.09 4.28 14.81
N ALA A 270 -18.01 3.54 15.13
CA ALA A 270 -16.72 3.75 14.48
C ALA A 270 -16.81 3.26 13.02
N ILE A 271 -16.87 4.20 12.10
CA ILE A 271 -16.97 3.96 10.66
C ILE A 271 -15.59 4.18 10.05
N ILE A 272 -15.29 3.45 8.99
CA ILE A 272 -14.14 3.71 8.14
C ILE A 272 -14.63 4.31 6.85
N SER A 273 -14.03 5.43 6.46
CA SER A 273 -14.27 6.03 5.16
C SER A 273 -12.95 6.31 4.47
N ASN A 274 -12.94 6.17 3.15
CA ASN A 274 -11.79 6.53 2.33
C ASN A 274 -12.04 7.84 1.59
N VAL A 275 -11.03 8.70 1.59
CA VAL A 275 -11.00 9.92 0.80
C VAL A 275 -9.91 9.75 -0.26
N LYS A 276 -10.32 9.74 -1.52
CA LYS A 276 -9.37 9.76 -2.66
C LYS A 276 -8.80 11.16 -2.78
N LEU A 277 -7.49 11.26 -2.75
CA LEU A 277 -6.71 12.49 -2.89
C LEU A 277 -6.26 12.63 -4.35
N THR A 278 -6.20 13.86 -4.83
CA THR A 278 -5.75 14.19 -6.19
C THR A 278 -4.32 14.71 -6.18
N TYR A 279 -4.02 15.62 -5.24
CA TYR A 279 -2.75 16.33 -5.15
C TYR A 279 -1.99 15.95 -3.88
N LEU A 280 -2.66 15.86 -2.74
CA LEU A 280 -2.01 15.50 -1.48
C LEU A 280 -1.67 14.01 -1.36
N THR A 281 -0.72 13.71 -0.47
CA THR A 281 -0.46 12.36 0.04
C THR A 281 -1.13 12.15 1.40
N SER A 282 -1.37 10.89 1.76
CA SER A 282 -1.93 10.55 3.09
C SER A 282 -1.08 11.07 4.26
N ASN A 283 0.24 11.21 4.07
CA ASN A 283 1.15 11.70 5.12
C ASN A 283 0.99 13.20 5.33
N GLU A 284 0.87 13.97 4.24
CA GLU A 284 0.58 15.41 4.34
C GLU A 284 -0.78 15.67 4.98
N VAL A 285 -1.76 14.80 4.75
CA VAL A 285 -3.05 14.90 5.43
C VAL A 285 -2.89 14.77 6.95
N ILE A 286 -2.03 13.86 7.42
CA ILE A 286 -1.71 13.72 8.85
C ILE A 286 -1.06 15.00 9.37
N GLU A 287 -0.03 15.51 8.69
CA GLU A 287 0.67 16.74 9.06
C GLU A 287 -0.30 17.93 9.13
N ILE A 288 -1.22 18.07 8.17
CA ILE A 288 -2.24 19.13 8.17
C ILE A 288 -3.15 19.01 9.40
N PHE A 289 -3.59 17.80 9.77
CA PHE A 289 -4.44 17.62 10.94
C PHE A 289 -3.68 17.91 12.25
N GLU A 290 -2.41 17.51 12.34
CA GLU A 290 -1.54 17.83 13.48
C GLU A 290 -1.28 19.34 13.61
N GLU A 291 -1.00 20.04 12.51
CA GLU A 291 -0.76 21.49 12.51
C GLU A 291 -2.02 22.30 12.88
N LEU A 292 -3.19 21.85 12.45
CA LEU A 292 -4.44 22.57 12.69
C LEU A 292 -5.00 22.36 14.11
N ASP A 293 -4.43 21.43 14.90
CA ASP A 293 -4.87 21.08 16.27
C ASP A 293 -6.40 20.98 16.38
N LEU A 294 -6.99 20.32 15.38
CA LEU A 294 -8.43 20.16 15.34
C LEU A 294 -8.77 19.07 16.34
N ASN A 295 -9.35 19.46 17.47
CA ASN A 295 -9.87 18.58 18.52
C ASN A 295 -11.07 17.75 18.01
N ILE A 296 -10.83 16.97 16.96
CA ILE A 296 -11.73 16.06 16.27
C ILE A 296 -11.19 14.66 16.57
N ASP A 297 -12.04 13.79 17.10
CA ASP A 297 -11.71 12.39 17.30
C ASP A 297 -11.65 11.68 15.94
N ILE A 298 -10.52 11.85 15.25
CA ILE A 298 -10.20 11.19 13.99
C ILE A 298 -8.78 10.66 14.00
N GLU A 299 -8.64 9.43 13.52
CA GLU A 299 -7.34 8.84 13.23
C GLU A 299 -7.23 8.61 11.72
N VAL A 300 -6.12 9.04 11.14
CA VAL A 300 -5.82 8.85 9.71
C VAL A 300 -4.84 7.71 9.57
N VAL A 301 -5.25 6.64 8.89
CA VAL A 301 -4.40 5.47 8.67
C VAL A 301 -3.66 5.61 7.35
N HIS A 302 -2.33 5.52 7.45
CA HIS A 302 -1.46 5.37 6.29
C HIS A 302 -1.36 3.90 5.88
N ILE A 303 -1.54 3.65 4.59
CA ILE A 303 -1.28 2.35 3.98
C ILE A 303 -0.24 2.57 2.89
N GLY A 304 0.95 1.98 3.04
CA GLY A 304 2.09 2.22 2.15
C GLY A 304 1.79 1.92 0.68
N ARG A 305 0.78 1.08 0.41
CA ARG A 305 0.31 0.73 -0.95
C ARG A 305 -0.61 1.78 -1.58
N SER A 306 -1.10 2.80 -0.86
CA SER A 306 -2.02 3.82 -1.37
C SER A 306 -1.68 5.23 -0.91
N LEU A 307 -0.69 5.85 -1.56
CA LEU A 307 -0.25 7.23 -1.24
C LEU A 307 -1.34 8.29 -1.46
N LYS A 308 -2.27 8.06 -2.41
CA LYS A 308 -3.34 9.00 -2.80
C LYS A 308 -4.71 8.64 -2.19
N THR A 309 -4.73 7.83 -1.14
CA THR A 309 -5.97 7.52 -0.41
C THR A 309 -5.72 7.72 1.07
N ALA A 310 -6.44 8.66 1.67
CA ALA A 310 -6.49 8.81 3.12
C ALA A 310 -7.62 7.93 3.68
N TRP A 311 -7.30 7.06 4.62
CA TRP A 311 -8.28 6.27 5.36
C TRP A 311 -8.58 6.98 6.67
N LEU A 312 -9.84 7.39 6.85
CA LEU A 312 -10.31 8.11 8.02
C LEU A 312 -11.11 7.18 8.93
N ILE A 313 -10.81 7.25 10.22
CA ILE A 313 -11.48 6.48 11.26
C ILE A 313 -12.06 7.46 12.26
N GLY A 314 -13.35 7.32 12.55
CA GLY A 314 -14.02 8.11 13.57
C GLY A 314 -15.53 7.93 13.51
N THR A 315 -16.25 8.86 14.12
CA THR A 315 -17.71 8.95 14.00
C THR A 315 -18.09 9.44 12.59
N ASP A 316 -19.33 9.16 12.15
CA ASP A 316 -19.86 9.68 10.87
C ASP A 316 -19.75 11.21 10.77
N GLU A 317 -19.95 11.91 11.88
CA GLU A 317 -19.83 13.38 11.95
C GLU A 317 -18.37 13.82 11.81
N SER A 318 -17.45 13.23 12.57
CA SER A 318 -16.02 13.52 12.47
C SER A 318 -15.51 13.30 11.05
N ILE A 319 -15.88 12.17 10.43
CA ILE A 319 -15.44 11.80 9.08
C ILE A 319 -15.91 12.81 8.05
N LYS A 320 -17.15 13.30 8.14
CA LYS A 320 -17.66 14.33 7.25
C LYS A 320 -16.86 15.63 7.37
N ILE A 321 -16.58 16.05 8.60
CA ILE A 321 -15.79 17.27 8.86
C ILE A 321 -14.37 17.11 8.28
N ALA A 322 -13.69 16.01 8.54
CA ALA A 322 -12.36 15.76 8.02
C ALA A 322 -12.33 15.62 6.49
N ALA A 323 -13.31 14.94 5.88
CA ALA A 323 -13.40 14.84 4.43
C ALA A 323 -13.57 16.22 3.78
N ASP A 324 -14.34 17.12 4.39
CA ASP A 324 -14.51 18.49 3.91
C ASP A 324 -13.27 19.36 4.12
N ILE A 325 -12.51 19.14 5.20
CA ILE A 325 -11.20 19.78 5.40
C ILE A 325 -10.23 19.30 4.32
N ILE A 326 -10.08 17.99 4.14
CA ILE A 326 -9.18 17.40 3.13
C ILE A 326 -9.49 17.97 1.75
N LYS A 327 -10.76 18.07 1.34
CA LYS A 327 -11.13 18.66 0.03
C LYS A 327 -10.70 20.12 -0.13
N LYS A 328 -10.63 20.90 0.95
CA LYS A 328 -10.18 22.30 0.91
C LYS A 328 -8.66 22.41 0.77
N PHE A 329 -7.93 21.45 1.31
CA PHE A 329 -6.47 21.40 1.24
C PHE A 329 -5.95 20.59 0.04
N ASP A 330 -6.73 19.67 -0.51
CA ASP A 330 -6.39 18.87 -1.70
C ASP A 330 -6.54 19.70 -3.00
N ILE A 331 -5.71 20.72 -3.11
CA ILE A 331 -5.66 21.67 -4.23
C ILE A 331 -4.30 21.58 -4.94
N GLU A 332 -4.28 21.82 -6.26
CA GLU A 332 -3.08 21.74 -7.10
C GLU A 332 -1.89 22.56 -6.57
N LYS A 333 -2.17 23.71 -5.94
CA LYS A 333 -1.15 24.60 -5.39
C LYS A 333 -0.40 24.03 -4.19
N LEU A 334 -1.03 23.11 -3.46
CA LEU A 334 -0.43 22.41 -2.32
C LEU A 334 0.14 21.05 -2.73
N ASN A 335 0.25 20.79 -4.04
CA ASN A 335 0.94 19.60 -4.52
C ASN A 335 2.42 19.66 -4.11
N SER A 336 2.80 18.71 -3.28
CA SER A 336 4.12 18.51 -2.69
C SER A 336 5.07 17.71 -3.59
N ASP A 337 4.69 17.44 -4.85
CA ASP A 337 5.60 16.93 -5.88
C ASP A 337 6.82 17.85 -5.98
N ASN A 338 7.85 17.57 -5.15
CA ASN A 338 8.99 18.44 -4.84
C ASN A 338 9.50 19.14 -6.10
N PRO A 339 9.11 20.40 -6.35
CA PRO A 339 9.44 21.05 -7.60
C PRO A 339 10.88 21.54 -7.49
N PHE A 340 11.82 20.68 -7.84
CA PHE A 340 13.20 21.12 -7.99
C PHE A 340 13.32 21.98 -9.25
N PHE A 341 14.27 22.90 -9.23
CA PHE A 341 14.67 23.62 -10.43
C PHE A 341 16.18 23.69 -10.55
N ILE A 342 16.63 23.79 -11.79
CA ILE A 342 18.05 23.94 -12.11
C ILE A 342 18.32 25.44 -12.19
N TYR A 343 19.31 25.91 -11.43
CA TYR A 343 19.84 27.26 -11.53
C TYR A 343 21.26 27.21 -12.12
N GLU A 344 21.48 28.01 -13.16
CA GLU A 344 22.79 28.19 -13.77
C GLU A 344 23.44 29.46 -13.22
N THR A 345 24.57 29.31 -12.52
CA THR A 345 25.36 30.40 -11.97
C THR A 345 26.09 31.16 -13.06
N VAL A 346 26.24 32.47 -12.87
CA VAL A 346 26.94 33.34 -13.81
C VAL A 346 28.39 33.53 -13.38
N TYR A 347 28.61 33.91 -12.12
CA TYR A 347 29.91 34.38 -11.63
C TYR A 347 30.64 33.41 -10.71
N ILE A 348 29.91 32.56 -9.98
CA ILE A 348 30.49 31.62 -9.00
C ILE A 348 30.30 30.16 -9.42
N THR A 349 31.02 29.23 -8.81
CA THR A 349 30.87 27.79 -9.06
C THR A 349 29.66 27.21 -8.30
N ALA A 350 29.18 26.06 -8.74
CA ALA A 350 28.08 25.33 -8.08
C ALA A 350 28.43 24.99 -6.62
N ASN A 351 29.66 24.55 -6.36
CA ASN A 351 30.15 24.26 -5.00
C ASN A 351 30.11 25.51 -4.11
N GLU A 352 30.59 26.64 -4.62
CA GLU A 352 30.63 27.89 -3.86
C GLU A 352 29.22 28.40 -3.53
N LEU A 353 28.31 28.36 -4.51
CA LEU A 353 26.91 28.75 -4.26
C LEU A 353 26.28 27.85 -3.19
N LYS A 354 26.47 26.53 -3.26
CA LYS A 354 25.98 25.59 -2.25
C LYS A 354 26.55 25.91 -0.86
N ASN A 355 27.84 26.17 -0.76
CA ASN A 355 28.47 26.52 0.52
C ASN A 355 27.92 27.84 1.10
N ARG A 356 27.78 28.88 0.28
CA ARG A 356 27.19 30.16 0.71
C ARG A 356 25.73 30.01 1.12
N PHE A 357 24.98 29.21 0.39
CA PHE A 357 23.57 28.97 0.69
C PHE A 357 23.38 28.15 1.97
N ASN A 358 24.19 27.11 2.18
CA ASN A 358 24.15 26.29 3.39
C ASN A 358 24.44 27.10 4.67
N ASN A 359 25.26 28.16 4.58
CA ASN A 359 25.52 29.07 5.70
C ASN A 359 24.28 29.84 6.16
N LEU A 360 23.22 29.95 5.35
CA LEU A 360 21.98 30.59 5.75
C LEU A 360 21.12 29.71 6.68
N ASN A 361 21.35 28.40 6.69
CA ASN A 361 20.61 27.43 7.51
C ASN A 361 19.07 27.58 7.39
N LEU A 362 18.57 27.68 6.15
CA LEU A 362 17.15 27.83 5.88
C LEU A 362 16.44 26.49 6.04
N SER A 363 15.33 26.47 6.78
CA SER A 363 14.42 25.31 6.82
C SER A 363 13.66 25.20 5.49
N ASN A 364 13.43 23.98 5.03
CA ASN A 364 12.61 23.64 3.84
C ASN A 364 13.20 24.00 2.47
N ILE A 365 14.45 24.46 2.38
CA ILE A 365 15.15 24.65 1.10
C ILE A 365 16.55 24.04 1.19
N TYR A 366 16.90 23.18 0.25
CA TYR A 366 18.25 22.62 0.16
C TYR A 366 18.75 22.58 -1.28
N MET A 367 20.07 22.52 -1.44
CA MET A 367 20.74 22.52 -2.73
C MET A 367 21.62 21.30 -2.88
N GLU A 368 21.53 20.66 -4.05
CA GLU A 368 22.46 19.65 -4.47
C GLU A 368 23.22 20.06 -5.73
N THR A 369 24.42 19.52 -5.85
CA THR A 369 25.30 19.75 -6.99
C THR A 369 25.44 18.47 -7.81
N ILE A 370 25.72 18.63 -9.09
CA ILE A 370 26.06 17.52 -9.99
C ILE A 370 27.56 17.19 -9.81
N ASN A 371 28.02 16.13 -10.47
CA ASN A 371 29.44 15.75 -10.55
C ASN A 371 30.33 16.95 -10.90
N TYR A 372 31.51 17.00 -10.27
CA TYR A 372 32.51 18.07 -10.41
C TYR A 372 31.95 19.47 -10.06
N PRO A 373 31.42 19.67 -8.85
CA PRO A 373 30.85 20.95 -8.41
C PRO A 373 31.84 22.12 -8.38
N GLU A 374 33.14 21.82 -8.31
CA GLU A 374 34.25 22.78 -8.39
C GLU A 374 34.40 23.40 -9.79
N PHE A 375 33.92 22.73 -10.83
CA PHE A 375 34.00 23.19 -12.23
C PHE A 375 32.63 23.53 -12.82
N SER A 376 31.55 22.95 -12.29
CA SER A 376 30.21 23.16 -12.80
C SER A 376 29.60 24.48 -12.35
N LYS A 377 28.65 24.96 -13.15
CA LYS A 377 27.87 26.17 -12.90
C LYS A 377 26.39 25.87 -12.64
N SER A 378 26.03 24.61 -12.42
CA SER A 378 24.64 24.20 -12.30
C SER A 378 24.37 23.63 -10.92
N VAL A 379 23.35 24.16 -10.24
CA VAL A 379 22.86 23.65 -8.96
C VAL A 379 21.40 23.22 -9.09
N MET A 380 21.05 22.16 -8.39
CA MET A 380 19.67 21.70 -8.23
C MET A 380 19.13 22.23 -6.91
N VAL A 381 18.10 23.06 -6.99
CA VAL A 381 17.48 23.69 -5.81
C VAL A 381 16.16 23.00 -5.54
N PHE A 382 16.02 22.43 -4.35
CA PHE A 382 14.80 21.81 -3.87
C PHE A 382 14.09 22.78 -2.93
N CYS A 383 12.91 23.24 -3.33
CA CYS A 383 12.07 24.09 -2.52
C CYS A 383 10.58 23.87 -2.84
N PRO A 384 9.68 24.12 -1.89
CA PRO A 384 8.26 24.25 -2.20
C PRO A 384 8.01 25.37 -3.22
N GLU A 385 6.94 25.27 -4.02
CA GLU A 385 6.62 26.25 -5.08
C GLU A 385 6.57 27.69 -4.55
N ASP A 386 5.91 27.89 -3.40
CA ASP A 386 5.76 29.21 -2.78
C ASP A 386 7.10 29.85 -2.36
N TYR A 387 8.14 29.04 -2.15
CA TYR A 387 9.48 29.49 -1.78
C TYR A 387 10.38 29.76 -2.99
N ARG A 388 9.95 29.44 -4.22
CA ARG A 388 10.79 29.58 -5.42
C ARG A 388 11.31 31.00 -5.62
N VAL A 389 10.43 32.01 -5.54
CA VAL A 389 10.82 33.42 -5.72
C VAL A 389 11.75 33.87 -4.60
N PHE A 390 11.51 33.40 -3.38
CA PHE A 390 12.35 33.69 -2.22
C PHE A 390 13.75 33.09 -2.39
N ALA A 391 13.85 31.82 -2.78
CA ALA A 391 15.11 31.12 -3.04
C ALA A 391 15.90 31.81 -4.16
N MET A 392 15.24 32.14 -5.27
CA MET A 392 15.86 32.80 -6.42
C MET A 392 16.46 34.16 -6.04
N ASN A 393 15.76 34.95 -5.22
CA ASN A 393 16.27 36.25 -4.75
C ASN A 393 17.54 36.10 -3.89
N HIS A 394 17.63 35.06 -3.06
CA HIS A 394 18.83 34.80 -2.26
C HIS A 394 19.99 34.30 -3.12
N ILE A 395 19.72 33.39 -4.05
CA ILE A 395 20.72 32.88 -5.00
C ILE A 395 21.34 34.03 -5.80
N ASN A 396 20.51 34.91 -6.36
CA ASN A 396 20.97 36.06 -7.14
C ASN A 396 21.83 37.05 -6.34
N LYS A 397 21.64 37.14 -5.01
CA LYS A 397 22.47 37.98 -4.13
C LYS A 397 23.84 37.37 -3.84
N PHE A 398 23.96 36.03 -3.93
CA PHE A 398 25.23 35.34 -3.73
C PHE A 398 26.04 35.20 -5.02
N ASP A 399 25.36 35.05 -6.16
CA ASP A 399 25.95 34.96 -7.48
C ASP A 399 26.30 36.36 -8.01
N VAL A 400 27.29 36.98 -7.40
CA VAL A 400 27.78 38.32 -7.73
C VAL A 400 29.27 38.30 -8.04
N MET A 401 29.70 39.17 -8.96
CA MET A 401 31.11 39.32 -9.31
C MET A 401 31.91 39.86 -8.13
N THR A 402 32.99 39.15 -7.77
CA THR A 402 33.92 39.56 -6.70
C THR A 402 35.09 40.37 -7.24
N GLU A 403 35.79 41.09 -6.36
CA GLU A 403 36.96 41.89 -6.72
C GLU A 403 38.13 41.01 -7.18
N LYS A 404 38.98 41.56 -8.06
CA LYS A 404 40.20 40.89 -8.52
C LYS A 404 41.33 41.08 -7.51
N ILE A 405 42.04 40.00 -7.20
CA ILE A 405 43.18 39.99 -6.27
C ILE A 405 44.38 39.29 -6.92
N LYS A 406 45.59 39.56 -6.41
CA LYS A 406 46.84 38.92 -6.86
C LYS A 406 47.25 37.82 -5.91
N VAL A 407 47.30 36.58 -6.39
CA VAL A 407 47.63 35.41 -5.55
C VAL A 407 48.61 34.48 -6.27
N PRO A 408 49.68 34.00 -5.59
CA PRO A 408 50.50 32.90 -6.08
C PRO A 408 49.68 31.60 -6.21
N ILE A 409 49.77 30.95 -7.37
CA ILE A 409 48.97 29.76 -7.70
C ILE A 409 49.82 28.52 -7.99
N ASP A 410 51.04 28.68 -8.52
CA ASP A 410 51.92 27.56 -8.85
C ASP A 410 53.39 27.98 -8.72
N TYR A 411 54.31 27.01 -8.65
CA TYR A 411 55.74 27.26 -8.56
C TYR A 411 56.58 26.19 -9.25
N SER A 412 57.84 26.51 -9.55
CA SER A 412 58.80 25.53 -10.07
C SER A 412 60.18 25.71 -9.48
N GLY A 413 60.75 24.61 -8.99
CA GLY A 413 62.11 24.53 -8.45
C GLY A 413 63.19 24.14 -9.46
N ALA A 414 62.85 24.00 -10.74
CA ALA A 414 63.76 23.51 -11.77
C ALA A 414 64.57 24.64 -12.42
N PRO A 415 65.78 24.37 -12.96
CA PRO A 415 66.57 25.37 -13.70
C PRO A 415 65.83 25.99 -14.90
N ASP A 416 64.96 25.23 -15.56
CA ASP A 416 64.08 25.68 -16.65
C ASP A 416 62.64 25.95 -16.16
N GLY A 417 62.49 26.34 -14.89
CA GLY A 417 61.19 26.47 -14.22
C GLY A 417 60.26 27.49 -14.89
N SER A 418 60.81 28.59 -15.42
CA SER A 418 60.03 29.60 -16.15
C SER A 418 59.33 29.03 -17.39
N ASN A 419 60.02 28.22 -18.20
CA ASN A 419 59.40 27.61 -19.39
C ASN A 419 58.39 26.52 -19.04
N LYS A 420 58.62 25.76 -17.97
CA LYS A 420 57.64 24.79 -17.45
C LYS A 420 56.36 25.48 -16.99
N LEU A 421 56.49 26.58 -16.25
CA LEU A 421 55.35 27.38 -15.82
C LEU A 421 54.61 28.03 -17.01
N LYS A 422 55.32 28.47 -18.07
CA LYS A 422 54.68 28.95 -19.30
C LYS A 422 53.80 27.88 -19.96
N LYS A 423 54.32 26.66 -20.12
CA LYS A 423 53.54 25.55 -20.69
C LYS A 423 52.32 25.19 -19.83
N ARG A 424 52.46 25.21 -18.50
CA ARG A 424 51.35 24.99 -17.56
C ARG A 424 50.32 26.11 -17.64
N ARG A 425 50.75 27.36 -17.68
CA ARG A 425 49.88 28.52 -17.93
C ARG A 425 49.09 28.34 -19.21
N ASP A 426 49.73 27.98 -20.32
CA ASP A 426 49.05 27.83 -21.61
C ASP A 426 47.95 26.74 -21.56
N LEU A 427 48.20 25.64 -20.84
CA LEU A 427 47.18 24.62 -20.56
C LEU A 427 46.05 25.16 -19.67
N LEU A 428 46.38 25.90 -18.61
CA LEU A 428 45.37 26.51 -17.73
C LEU A 428 44.49 27.52 -18.45
N VAL A 429 45.06 28.31 -19.37
CA VAL A 429 44.31 29.24 -20.23
C VAL A 429 43.30 28.48 -21.09
N ASP A 430 43.71 27.35 -21.68
CA ASP A 430 42.83 26.49 -22.50
C ASP A 430 41.70 25.84 -21.68
N LEU A 431 42.01 25.33 -20.49
CA LEU A 431 41.05 24.64 -19.62
C LEU A 431 40.07 25.58 -18.90
N THR A 432 40.52 26.79 -18.54
CA THR A 432 39.71 27.74 -17.74
C THR A 432 39.10 28.87 -18.56
N GLY A 433 39.63 29.14 -19.75
CA GLY A 433 39.26 30.31 -20.56
C GLY A 433 39.74 31.65 -20.00
N ILE A 434 40.53 31.65 -18.91
CA ILE A 434 41.10 32.87 -18.33
C ILE A 434 42.24 33.36 -19.24
N PRO A 435 42.26 34.65 -19.64
CA PRO A 435 43.25 35.16 -20.56
C PRO A 435 44.67 35.07 -19.99
N SER A 436 45.65 34.82 -20.86
CA SER A 436 47.06 34.69 -20.49
C SER A 436 47.63 35.91 -19.76
N ASP A 437 47.07 37.08 -20.03
CA ASP A 437 47.50 38.37 -19.46
C ASP A 437 47.16 38.49 -17.96
N SER A 438 46.21 37.69 -17.46
CA SER A 438 45.92 37.61 -16.02
C SER A 438 47.01 36.84 -15.25
N PHE A 439 47.89 36.11 -15.94
CA PHE A 439 48.96 35.31 -15.34
C PHE A 439 50.31 36.01 -15.48
N THR A 440 51.08 36.04 -14.39
CA THR A 440 52.46 36.52 -14.42
C THR A 440 53.40 35.51 -13.78
N ILE A 441 54.54 35.28 -14.43
CA ILE A 441 55.60 34.38 -13.96
C ILE A 441 56.77 35.25 -13.51
N SER A 442 57.20 35.07 -12.26
CA SER A 442 58.35 35.79 -11.70
C SER A 442 59.67 35.33 -12.34
N GLU A 443 60.71 36.13 -12.18
CA GLU A 443 62.08 35.67 -12.30
C GLU A 443 62.45 34.75 -11.12
N ASN A 444 63.70 34.26 -11.07
CA ASN A 444 64.17 33.45 -9.94
C ASN A 444 64.16 34.28 -8.66
N VAL A 445 63.29 33.94 -7.71
CA VAL A 445 63.13 34.66 -6.42
C VAL A 445 63.86 33.96 -5.26
N THR A 446 64.72 32.99 -5.56
CA THR A 446 65.60 32.36 -4.56
C THR A 446 66.49 33.38 -3.85
N ARG A 447 66.89 33.09 -2.61
CA ARG A 447 67.98 33.80 -1.92
C ARG A 447 69.32 33.09 -2.04
N GLU A 448 69.34 31.88 -2.60
CA GLU A 448 70.51 31.00 -2.69
C GLU A 448 70.92 30.80 -4.16
N ASP A 449 72.21 30.97 -4.46
CA ASP A 449 72.76 30.98 -5.83
C ASP A 449 72.62 29.65 -6.58
N GLU A 450 72.47 28.52 -5.87
CA GLU A 450 72.40 27.17 -6.47
C GLU A 450 70.97 26.57 -6.49
N LYS A 451 69.96 27.34 -6.05
CA LYS A 451 68.56 26.91 -6.07
C LYS A 451 67.76 27.76 -7.04
N TYR A 452 66.73 27.16 -7.62
CA TYR A 452 65.80 27.86 -8.50
C TYR A 452 64.44 27.89 -7.83
N HIS A 453 63.79 29.05 -7.82
CA HIS A 453 62.41 29.17 -7.37
C HIS A 453 61.70 30.21 -8.23
N TYR A 454 60.79 29.73 -9.08
CA TYR A 454 59.94 30.56 -9.92
C TYR A 454 58.51 30.46 -9.41
N VAL A 455 57.79 31.58 -9.37
CA VAL A 455 56.41 31.65 -8.89
C VAL A 455 55.51 32.17 -9.99
N MET A 456 54.40 31.48 -10.22
CA MET A 456 53.31 31.95 -11.06
C MET A 456 52.22 32.53 -10.16
N TYR A 457 51.85 33.77 -10.41
CA TYR A 457 50.75 34.44 -9.73
C TYR A 457 49.68 34.87 -10.73
N LEU A 458 48.44 34.92 -10.24
CA LEU A 458 47.23 35.20 -11.01
C LEU A 458 46.53 36.42 -10.43
N GLU A 459 46.15 37.36 -11.30
CA GLU A 459 45.32 38.53 -10.98
C GLU A 459 43.89 38.31 -11.49
N GLU A 460 43.03 37.72 -10.65
CA GLU A 460 41.64 37.42 -11.00
C GLU A 460 40.72 37.44 -9.78
N THR A 461 39.42 37.24 -10.01
CA THR A 461 38.44 37.04 -8.92
C THR A 461 38.81 35.84 -8.05
N GLN A 462 38.35 35.83 -6.79
CA GLN A 462 38.62 34.72 -5.87
C GLN A 462 38.17 33.36 -6.43
N GLU A 463 37.06 33.35 -7.17
CA GLU A 463 36.52 32.15 -7.81
C GLU A 463 37.42 31.63 -8.93
N ASN A 464 37.83 32.51 -9.84
CA ASN A 464 38.74 32.14 -10.93
C ASN A 464 40.10 31.67 -10.40
N ILE A 465 40.57 32.25 -9.29
CA ILE A 465 41.79 31.80 -8.62
C ILE A 465 41.62 30.39 -8.02
N LYS A 466 40.49 30.13 -7.35
CA LYS A 466 40.16 28.81 -6.79
C LYS A 466 40.05 27.77 -7.90
N LEU A 467 39.31 28.09 -8.97
CA LEU A 467 39.18 27.27 -10.17
C LEU A 467 40.53 26.86 -10.75
N VAL A 468 41.46 27.81 -10.90
CA VAL A 468 42.80 27.54 -11.42
C VAL A 468 43.61 26.64 -10.47
N LYS A 469 43.50 26.82 -9.16
CA LYS A 469 44.16 25.96 -8.17
C LYS A 469 43.60 24.53 -8.19
N ASP A 470 42.29 24.39 -8.38
CA ASP A 470 41.64 23.09 -8.51
C ASP A 470 42.13 22.39 -9.79
N TYR A 471 42.18 23.09 -10.93
CA TYR A 471 42.77 22.55 -12.16
C TYR A 471 44.25 22.18 -12.03
N ILE A 472 45.06 22.95 -11.31
CA ILE A 472 46.46 22.59 -11.02
C ILE A 472 46.53 21.26 -10.29
N THR A 473 45.66 21.07 -9.29
CA THR A 473 45.58 19.82 -8.52
C THR A 473 45.17 18.65 -9.43
N TYR A 474 44.19 18.84 -10.31
CA TYR A 474 43.77 17.83 -11.29
C TYR A 474 44.81 17.53 -12.37
N ILE A 475 45.60 18.52 -12.80
CA ILE A 475 46.71 18.31 -13.73
C ILE A 475 47.79 17.43 -13.08
N ASP A 476 48.07 17.65 -11.80
CA ASP A 476 49.07 16.89 -11.07
C ASP A 476 48.56 15.48 -10.68
N PHE A 477 47.25 15.34 -10.48
CA PHE A 477 46.58 14.08 -10.09
C PHE A 477 45.31 13.81 -10.92
N PRO A 478 45.42 13.45 -12.21
CA PRO A 478 44.26 13.34 -13.12
C PRO A 478 43.35 12.13 -12.86
N LEU A 479 43.80 11.16 -12.05
CA LEU A 479 43.05 9.94 -11.70
C LEU A 479 42.50 9.96 -10.28
N SER A 480 42.72 11.04 -9.51
CA SER A 480 42.01 11.22 -8.25
C SER A 480 40.61 11.73 -8.58
N ASP A 481 39.68 10.82 -8.86
CA ASP A 481 38.26 11.14 -9.00
C ASP A 481 37.74 11.73 -7.69
N GLY A 482 37.78 13.06 -7.55
CA GLY A 482 36.97 13.84 -6.61
C GLY A 482 36.85 13.32 -5.17
N LEU A 483 37.89 12.70 -4.59
CA LEU A 483 37.89 12.31 -3.18
C LEU A 483 38.39 13.46 -2.32
N ASN A 484 37.46 14.32 -1.93
CA ASN A 484 37.29 14.74 -0.54
C ASN A 484 35.80 14.95 -0.25
#